data_AF-A0A835ZAD7-F1
#
_entry.id   AF-A0A835ZAD7-F1
#
_cell.length_a   1.000
_cell.length_b   1.000
_cell.length_c   1.000
_cell.angle_alpha   90.00
_cell.angle_beta   90.00
_cell.angle_gamma   90.00
#
_symmetry.space_group_name_H-M   'P 1'
#
loop_
_entity.id
_entity.type
_entity.pdbx_description
1 polymer ?
#
loop_
_entity_poly.entity_id
_entity_poly.type
_entity_poly.pdbx_seq_one_letter_code
_entity_poly.pdbx_strand_id
1 'polypeptide(L)'
;AEPRPPPPPPRSAADGGGGDGGVPHGRKADLVKVIANACHCCRAAQDRVRGAGGVPLVLSHCNIDHASPFLREWGIVAVRNLCEGNAENQACVAKLEKQGEAAATGSAQQHAAASDATRVNRYTGRLEAVGEDEAALNPK
;
A
#
# COMPACT_ATOMS: atom_id res chain seq x y z
N ALA A 1 -49.67 -48.08 -15.78
CA ALA A 1 -48.94 -46.81 -15.87
C ALA A 1 -48.86 -46.24 -14.47
N GLU A 2 -47.70 -46.31 -13.82
CA GLU A 2 -47.53 -45.77 -12.47
C GLU A 2 -47.48 -44.23 -12.50
N PRO A 3 -48.07 -43.55 -11.51
CA PRO A 3 -48.00 -42.09 -11.42
C PRO A 3 -46.57 -41.66 -11.06
N ARG A 4 -46.06 -40.62 -11.75
CA ARG A 4 -44.71 -40.09 -11.47
C ARG A 4 -44.63 -39.53 -10.04
N PRO A 5 -43.48 -39.69 -9.35
CA PRO A 5 -43.29 -39.11 -8.03
C PRO A 5 -43.26 -37.57 -8.10
N PRO A 6 -43.70 -36.89 -7.02
CA PRO A 6 -43.69 -35.43 -6.96
C PRO A 6 -42.25 -34.88 -6.96
N PRO A 7 -42.04 -33.65 -7.45
CA PRO A 7 -40.72 -33.01 -7.46
C PRO A 7 -40.21 -32.78 -6.03
N PRO A 8 -38.88 -32.88 -5.80
CA PRO A 8 -38.31 -32.61 -4.49
C PRO A 8 -38.52 -31.15 -4.07
N PRO A 9 -38.65 -30.86 -2.76
CA PRO A 9 -38.79 -29.49 -2.28
C PRO A 9 -37.55 -28.65 -2.64
N PRO A 10 -37.71 -27.32 -2.80
CA PRO A 10 -36.57 -26.44 -3.05
C PRO A 10 -35.56 -26.62 -1.91
N ARG A 11 -34.30 -26.89 -2.28
CA ARG A 11 -33.20 -26.96 -1.32
C ARG A 11 -33.21 -25.65 -0.55
N SER A 12 -33.54 -25.74 0.75
CA SER A 12 -33.38 -24.64 1.70
C SER A 12 -32.00 -24.06 1.43
N ALA A 13 -31.96 -22.83 0.92
CA ALA A 13 -30.74 -22.10 0.68
C ALA A 13 -30.05 -22.04 2.04
N ALA A 14 -29.08 -22.93 2.22
CA ALA A 14 -28.19 -22.89 3.35
C ALA A 14 -27.59 -21.49 3.31
N ASP A 15 -27.90 -20.76 4.36
CA ASP A 15 -27.31 -19.51 4.77
C ASP A 15 -25.80 -19.59 4.54
N GLY A 16 -25.38 -19.11 3.36
CA GLY A 16 -23.99 -18.84 3.03
C GLY A 16 -23.60 -17.55 3.71
N GLY A 17 -23.71 -17.52 5.04
CA GLY A 17 -23.16 -16.50 5.92
C GLY A 17 -21.64 -16.59 5.96
N GLY A 18 -21.00 -16.61 4.78
CA GLY A 18 -19.60 -16.25 4.61
C GLY A 18 -19.51 -14.74 4.56
N GLY A 19 -19.97 -14.07 5.62
CA GLY A 19 -19.63 -12.69 5.87
C GLY A 19 -18.15 -12.67 6.18
N ASP A 20 -17.32 -12.61 5.14
CA ASP A 20 -15.97 -12.08 5.27
C ASP A 20 -16.16 -10.75 6.00
N GLY A 21 -15.67 -10.70 7.23
CA GLY A 21 -15.63 -9.49 8.06
C GLY A 21 -14.62 -8.51 7.47
N GLY A 22 -14.70 -8.29 6.15
CA GLY A 22 -13.87 -7.40 5.38
C GLY A 22 -13.97 -6.04 6.04
N VAL A 23 -12.85 -5.64 6.64
CA VAL A 23 -12.67 -4.32 7.22
C VAL A 23 -13.19 -3.32 6.19
N PRO A 24 -14.16 -2.43 6.52
CA PRO A 24 -14.73 -1.51 5.55
C PRO A 24 -13.61 -0.76 4.81
N HIS A 25 -13.46 -1.10 3.53
CA HIS A 25 -12.48 -0.47 2.64
C HIS A 25 -12.76 1.04 2.63
N GLY A 26 -11.78 1.86 3.01
CA GLY A 26 -11.92 3.33 3.03
C GLY A 26 -11.56 4.02 4.36
N ARG A 27 -11.50 3.32 5.49
CA ARG A 27 -11.18 3.98 6.79
C ARG A 27 -9.85 4.74 6.78
N LYS A 28 -8.81 4.18 6.15
CA LYS A 28 -7.50 4.86 6.02
C LYS A 28 -7.62 6.13 5.18
N ALA A 29 -8.29 6.06 4.03
CA ALA A 29 -8.47 7.20 3.16
C ALA A 29 -9.27 8.31 3.85
N ASP A 30 -10.30 7.95 4.62
CA ASP A 30 -11.09 8.91 5.38
C ASP A 30 -10.31 9.57 6.53
N LEU A 31 -9.44 8.83 7.21
CA LEU A 31 -8.53 9.41 8.21
C LEU A 31 -7.56 10.40 7.56
N VAL A 32 -6.95 10.03 6.43
CA VAL A 32 -6.03 10.91 5.69
C VAL A 32 -6.77 12.15 5.14
N LYS A 33 -8.01 12.00 4.67
CA LYS A 33 -8.91 13.11 4.29
C LYS A 33 -9.10 14.10 5.45
N VAL A 34 -9.44 13.61 6.63
CA VAL A 34 -9.66 14.46 7.81
C VAL A 34 -8.39 15.23 8.14
N ILE A 35 -7.22 14.57 8.12
CA ILE A 35 -5.93 15.22 8.34
C ILE A 35 -5.67 16.30 7.28
N ALA A 36 -5.90 15.98 5.99
CA ALA A 36 -5.71 16.90 4.89
C ALA A 36 -6.55 18.18 5.05
N ASN A 37 -7.83 18.01 5.35
CA ASN A 37 -8.78 19.12 5.52
C ASN A 37 -8.45 19.95 6.76
N ALA A 38 -8.11 19.30 7.89
CA ALA A 38 -7.74 20.01 9.11
C ALA A 38 -6.46 20.84 8.96
N CYS A 39 -5.51 20.40 8.13
CA CYS A 39 -4.25 21.11 7.92
C CYS A 39 -4.34 22.23 6.88
N HIS A 40 -5.44 22.33 6.12
CA HIS A 40 -5.58 23.36 5.10
C HIS A 40 -5.58 24.76 5.73
N CYS A 41 -4.58 25.57 5.39
CA CYS A 41 -4.40 26.93 5.89
C CYS A 41 -4.40 27.07 7.44
N CYS A 42 -4.13 25.99 8.18
CA CYS A 42 -4.16 25.98 9.64
C CYS A 42 -2.80 25.58 10.24
N ARG A 43 -1.97 26.58 10.55
CA ARG A 43 -0.62 26.38 11.12
C ARG A 43 -0.63 25.54 12.40
N ALA A 44 -1.59 25.77 13.29
CA ALA A 44 -1.71 25.02 14.53
C ALA A 44 -2.01 23.53 14.31
N ALA A 45 -2.84 23.19 13.33
CA ALA A 45 -3.11 21.80 12.97
C ALA A 45 -1.87 21.16 12.32
N GLN A 46 -1.21 21.85 11.40
CA GLN A 46 0.03 21.39 10.77
C GLN A 46 1.12 21.07 11.80
N ASP A 47 1.33 21.94 12.79
CA ASP A 47 2.32 21.76 13.84
C ASP A 47 1.95 20.64 14.81
N ARG A 48 0.66 20.48 15.14
CA ARG A 48 0.18 19.35 15.95
C ARG A 48 0.42 18.02 15.25
N VAL A 49 0.14 17.93 13.95
CA VAL A 49 0.37 16.70 13.18
C VAL A 49 1.87 16.38 13.11
N ARG A 50 2.74 17.37 12.87
CA ARG A 50 4.20 17.16 12.95
C ARG A 50 4.64 16.72 14.35
N GLY A 51 4.17 17.38 15.40
CA GLY A 51 4.52 17.06 16.79
C GLY A 51 4.09 15.65 17.21
N ALA A 52 3.02 15.13 16.61
CA ALA A 52 2.56 13.75 16.79
C ALA A 52 3.30 12.72 15.91
N GLY A 53 4.31 13.12 15.13
CA GLY A 53 5.00 12.22 14.18
C GLY A 53 4.12 11.82 12.98
N GLY A 54 3.07 12.59 12.69
CA GLY A 54 2.11 12.27 11.63
C GLY A 54 2.63 12.52 10.21
N VAL A 55 3.64 13.37 10.03
CA VAL A 55 4.18 13.71 8.70
C VAL A 55 4.76 12.47 7.97
N PRO A 56 5.67 11.67 8.57
CA PRO A 56 6.12 10.41 7.95
C PRO A 56 4.99 9.39 7.74
N LEU A 57 4.01 9.34 8.66
CA LEU A 57 2.88 8.40 8.57
C LEU A 57 1.98 8.73 7.37
N VAL A 58 1.66 10.00 7.15
CA VAL A 58 0.90 10.42 5.96
C VAL A 58 1.67 10.11 4.67
N LEU A 59 2.99 10.34 4.66
CA LEU A 59 3.86 10.01 3.52
C LEU A 59 3.87 8.51 3.19
N SER A 60 3.73 7.63 4.19
CA SER A 60 3.65 6.18 3.96
C SER A 60 2.43 5.76 3.12
N HIS A 61 1.40 6.61 3.05
CA HIS A 61 0.18 6.39 2.29
C HIS A 61 0.23 6.96 0.86
N CYS A 62 1.37 7.52 0.43
CA CYS A 62 1.57 8.04 -0.92
C CYS A 62 2.01 6.97 -1.94
N ASN A 63 2.09 5.69 -1.54
CA ASN A 63 2.32 4.58 -2.46
C ASN A 63 1.01 4.09 -3.09
N ILE A 64 1.10 3.36 -4.20
CA ILE A 64 -0.09 2.76 -4.84
C ILE A 64 -0.64 1.67 -3.90
N ASP A 65 -1.92 1.81 -3.53
CA ASP A 65 -2.68 0.81 -2.77
C ASP A 65 -3.90 0.37 -3.58
N HIS A 66 -3.86 -0.87 -4.08
CA HIS A 66 -4.97 -1.44 -4.87
C HIS A 66 -6.26 -1.65 -4.07
N ALA A 67 -6.16 -1.77 -2.74
CA ALA A 67 -7.33 -1.93 -1.86
C ALA A 67 -8.00 -0.58 -1.51
N SER A 68 -7.28 0.54 -1.70
CA SER A 68 -7.77 1.88 -1.39
C SER A 68 -7.41 2.86 -2.52
N PRO A 69 -8.17 2.87 -3.64
CA PRO A 69 -7.82 3.58 -4.88
C PRO A 69 -7.75 5.12 -4.76
N PHE A 70 -8.15 5.70 -3.63
CA PHE A 70 -8.05 7.15 -3.36
C PHE A 70 -7.07 7.49 -2.23
N LEU A 71 -6.51 6.49 -1.54
CA LEU A 71 -5.65 6.73 -0.37
C LEU A 71 -4.42 7.55 -0.77
N ARG A 72 -3.84 7.24 -1.92
CA ARG A 72 -2.66 7.93 -2.45
C ARG A 72 -2.95 9.41 -2.76
N GLU A 73 -4.06 9.69 -3.40
CA GLU A 73 -4.49 11.02 -3.81
C GLU A 73 -4.69 11.89 -2.57
N TRP A 74 -5.37 11.35 -1.55
CA TRP A 74 -5.53 12.02 -0.27
C TRP A 74 -4.23 12.18 0.50
N GLY A 75 -3.30 11.21 0.40
CA GLY A 75 -1.94 11.33 0.92
C GLY A 75 -1.21 12.53 0.32
N ILE A 76 -1.26 12.69 -1.00
CA ILE A 76 -0.64 13.83 -1.71
C ILE A 76 -1.25 15.16 -1.27
N VAL A 77 -2.58 15.24 -1.17
CA VAL A 77 -3.28 16.46 -0.70
C VAL A 77 -2.90 16.78 0.76
N ALA A 78 -2.84 15.77 1.63
CA ALA A 78 -2.44 15.93 3.02
C ALA A 78 -1.01 16.47 3.14
N VAL A 79 -0.05 15.90 2.40
CA VAL A 79 1.35 16.36 2.40
C VAL A 79 1.46 17.80 1.91
N ARG A 80 0.74 18.15 0.83
CA ARG A 80 0.68 19.55 0.33
C ARG A 80 0.21 20.48 1.44
N ASN A 81 -0.93 20.18 2.07
CA ASN A 81 -1.53 21.04 3.09
C ASN A 81 -0.70 21.10 4.38
N LEU A 82 0.02 20.01 4.73
CA LEU A 82 0.95 19.99 5.86
C LEU A 82 2.15 20.92 5.64
N CYS A 83 2.62 21.03 4.40
CA CYS A 83 3.83 21.79 4.06
C CYS A 83 3.55 23.22 3.55
N GLU A 84 2.31 23.53 3.18
CA GLU A 84 1.92 24.84 2.66
C GLU A 84 2.15 25.94 3.72
N GLY A 85 3.09 26.86 3.42
CA GLY A 85 3.48 27.95 4.33
C GLY A 85 4.21 27.50 5.60
N ASN A 86 4.65 26.24 5.71
CA ASN A 86 5.27 25.69 6.91
C ASN A 86 6.67 25.11 6.63
N ALA A 87 7.68 25.96 6.76
CA ALA A 87 9.09 25.60 6.54
C ALA A 87 9.58 24.49 7.49
N GLU A 88 9.04 24.39 8.70
CA GLU A 88 9.44 23.36 9.65
C GLU A 88 8.94 21.97 9.23
N ASN A 89 7.71 21.91 8.70
CA ASN A 89 7.17 20.69 8.10
C ASN A 89 7.93 20.32 6.81
N GLN A 90 8.26 21.30 5.97
CA GLN A 90 9.09 21.07 4.78
C GLN A 90 10.48 20.52 5.15
N ALA A 91 11.12 21.09 6.17
CA ALA A 91 12.40 20.61 6.69
C ALA A 91 12.29 19.21 7.31
N CYS A 92 11.15 18.88 7.94
CA CYS A 92 10.87 17.54 8.42
C CYS A 92 10.83 16.53 7.26
N VAL A 93 10.12 16.85 6.17
CA VAL A 93 10.06 16.00 4.97
C VAL A 93 11.42 15.87 4.30
N ALA A 94 12.19 16.95 4.18
CA ALA A 94 13.50 16.95 3.54
C ALA A 94 14.54 16.06 4.27
N LYS A 95 14.36 15.83 5.58
CA LYS A 95 15.20 14.94 6.38
C LYS A 95 14.81 13.47 6.25
N LEU A 96 13.67 13.16 5.63
CA LEU A 96 13.24 11.77 5.46
C LEU A 96 13.98 11.14 4.30
N GLU A 97 14.62 10.02 4.57
CA GLU A 97 15.18 9.15 3.54
C GLU A 97 14.11 8.19 3.04
N LYS A 98 14.17 7.87 1.75
CA LYS A 98 13.30 6.84 1.17
C LYS A 98 13.67 5.50 1.81
N GLN A 99 12.76 4.92 2.58
CA GLN A 99 12.91 3.53 3.00
C GLN A 99 12.73 2.63 1.77
N GLY A 100 13.75 1.81 1.48
CA GLY A 100 13.62 0.73 0.50
C GLY A 100 12.47 -0.19 0.91
N GLU A 101 11.75 -0.74 -0.07
CA GLU A 101 10.70 -1.73 0.21
C GLU A 101 11.31 -2.80 1.10
N ALA A 102 10.77 -2.96 2.32
CA ALA A 102 11.17 -4.05 3.19
C ALA A 102 10.95 -5.33 2.39
N ALA A 103 12.03 -5.94 1.93
CA ALA A 103 11.99 -7.31 1.45
C ALA A 103 11.23 -8.07 2.54
N ALA A 104 10.14 -8.72 2.15
CA ALA A 104 9.40 -9.61 3.03
C ALA A 104 10.29 -10.81 3.34
N THR A 105 11.32 -10.60 4.16
CA THR A 105 12.18 -11.64 4.67
C THR A 105 11.45 -12.13 5.91
N GLY A 106 10.60 -13.13 5.69
CA GLY A 106 10.27 -14.08 6.74
C GLY A 106 11.57 -14.50 7.43
N SER A 107 11.56 -14.39 8.75
CA SER A 107 12.53 -14.97 9.68
C SER A 107 13.57 -15.93 9.06
N ALA A 108 14.84 -15.51 8.94
CA ALA A 108 15.98 -16.42 9.05
C ALA A 108 17.32 -15.66 9.15
N GLN A 109 18.01 -15.95 10.24
CA GLN A 109 19.44 -15.76 10.50
C GLN A 109 20.32 -16.35 9.36
N GLN A 110 21.34 -15.59 8.93
CA GLN A 110 22.62 -15.98 8.31
C GLN A 110 22.63 -16.96 7.10
N HIS A 111 23.06 -16.47 5.94
CA HIS A 111 24.28 -16.96 5.24
C HIS A 111 24.64 -16.05 4.05
N ALA A 112 25.94 -15.80 3.88
CA ALA A 112 26.52 -15.01 2.79
C ALA A 112 26.58 -15.79 1.46
N ALA A 113 26.52 -15.05 0.36
CA ALA A 113 27.12 -15.26 -0.97
C ALA A 113 26.17 -15.11 -2.18
N ALA A 114 26.73 -14.57 -3.26
CA ALA A 114 26.21 -14.38 -4.63
C ALA A 114 25.29 -13.18 -4.89
N SER A 115 25.92 -12.01 -5.11
CA SER A 115 25.25 -10.74 -5.44
C SER A 115 25.25 -10.37 -6.93
N ASP A 116 25.31 -11.32 -7.88
CA ASP A 116 25.63 -10.97 -9.29
C ASP A 116 24.74 -11.60 -10.37
N ALA A 117 23.46 -11.93 -10.08
CA ALA A 117 22.57 -12.50 -11.11
C ALA A 117 21.08 -12.13 -10.96
N THR A 118 20.78 -10.92 -10.49
CA THR A 118 19.37 -10.50 -10.34
C THR A 118 19.16 -9.12 -10.91
N ARG A 119 18.20 -8.99 -11.84
CA ARG A 119 17.87 -7.71 -12.48
C ARG A 119 16.55 -7.20 -11.91
N VAL A 120 16.50 -5.90 -11.64
CA VAL A 120 15.27 -5.24 -11.18
C VAL A 120 14.37 -4.99 -12.40
N ASN A 121 13.15 -5.51 -12.36
CA ASN A 121 12.13 -5.25 -13.38
C ASN A 121 11.62 -3.80 -13.27
N ARG A 122 11.73 -3.02 -14.36
CA ARG A 122 11.36 -1.60 -14.37
C ARG A 122 9.86 -1.33 -14.21
N TYR A 123 9.00 -2.33 -14.41
CA TYR A 123 7.54 -2.18 -14.34
C TYR A 123 6.97 -2.60 -12.98
N THR A 124 7.61 -3.56 -12.32
CA THR A 124 7.09 -4.17 -11.08
C THR A 124 7.97 -3.90 -9.86
N GLY A 125 9.20 -3.44 -10.03
CA GLY A 125 10.18 -3.25 -8.95
C GLY A 125 10.75 -4.55 -8.38
N ARG A 126 10.24 -5.71 -8.83
CA ARG A 126 10.66 -7.02 -8.31
C ARG A 126 11.98 -7.45 -8.91
N LEU A 127 12.77 -8.14 -8.08
CA LEU A 127 13.96 -8.87 -8.49
C LEU A 127 13.56 -10.09 -9.33
N GLU A 128 14.07 -10.17 -10.56
CA GLU A 128 13.88 -11.31 -11.46
C GLU A 128 15.25 -11.94 -11.79
N ALA A 129 15.30 -13.27 -11.76
CA ALA A 129 16.48 -14.03 -12.14
C ALA A 129 16.71 -13.87 -13.65
N VAL A 130 17.96 -13.64 -14.06
CA VAL A 130 18.32 -13.67 -15.47
C VAL A 130 18.18 -15.12 -15.95
N GLY A 131 17.23 -15.39 -16.83
CA GLY A 131 17.03 -16.71 -17.42
C GLY A 131 18.27 -17.13 -18.22
N GLU A 132 18.71 -18.37 -18.05
CA GLU A 132 19.97 -18.90 -18.58
C GLU A 132 20.03 -19.00 -20.13
N ASP A 133 18.97 -18.64 -20.86
CA ASP A 133 18.91 -18.74 -22.32
C ASP A 133 19.51 -17.53 -23.08
N GLU A 134 19.81 -16.40 -22.42
CA GLU A 134 20.35 -15.21 -23.12
C GLU A 134 21.88 -15.09 -23.11
N ALA A 135 22.59 -16.04 -22.49
CA ALA A 135 24.06 -16.03 -22.41
C ALA A 135 24.76 -16.47 -23.72
N ALA A 136 24.01 -16.95 -24.72
CA ALA A 136 24.59 -17.58 -25.92
C ALA A 136 24.69 -16.68 -27.17
N LEU A 137 24.26 -15.42 -27.14
CA LEU A 137 24.14 -14.62 -28.38
C LEU A 137 25.01 -13.35 -28.48
N ASN A 138 26.10 -13.23 -27.71
CA ASN A 138 27.07 -12.16 -27.98
C ASN A 138 28.53 -12.52 -27.62
N PRO A 139 29.27 -13.23 -28.48
CA PRO A 139 30.73 -13.23 -28.40
C PRO A 139 31.27 -11.89 -28.92
N LYS A 140 32.16 -11.31 -28.09
CA LYS A 140 32.89 -10.03 -28.23
C LYS A 140 33.21 -9.56 -29.66
#